data_AF-A0A238W9E0-F1
#
_entry.id   AF-A0A238W9E0-F1
#
_cell.length_a   1.000
_cell.length_b   1.000
_cell.length_c   1.000
_cell.angle_alpha   90.00
_cell.angle_beta   90.00
_cell.angle_gamma   90.00
#
_symmetry.space_group_name_H-M   'P 1'
#
loop_
_entity.id
_entity.type
_entity.pdbx_description
1 polymer ?
#
loop_
_entity_poly.entity_id
_entity_poly.type
_entity_poly.pdbx_seq_one_letter_code
_entity_poly.pdbx_strand_id
1 'polypeptide(L)'
;MPDVCDCLGISSDAPPDPTTFYHSFDRYAMHVWRALLRVSAQQHPQSGYVALDSTFFERSNASQYYCQRKGRKVETVKATTLTDTESLAVLDVHCCIGREYDTKAGPRVVRRNAGYLLAVAADNGFQDWYSEYEMAALNVDYLIQYRGSTPKAAANNALIRSKGYTQR
;
A
#
# COMPACT_ATOMS: atom_id res chain seq x y z
N MET A 1 13.18 -15.59 9.28
CA MET A 1 11.95 -15.93 8.53
C MET A 1 12.15 -17.31 7.89
N PRO A 2 12.12 -18.40 8.68
CA PRO A 2 12.36 -19.75 8.16
C PRO A 2 11.39 -20.12 7.05
N ASP A 3 10.10 -19.82 7.23
CA ASP A 3 9.05 -20.17 6.26
C ASP A 3 9.24 -19.51 4.88
N VAL A 4 9.77 -18.27 4.84
CA VAL A 4 10.08 -17.59 3.56
C VAL A 4 11.34 -18.13 2.94
N CYS A 5 12.34 -18.45 3.75
CA CYS A 5 13.55 -19.15 3.32
C CYS A 5 13.19 -20.50 2.69
N ASP A 6 12.32 -21.29 3.34
CA ASP A 6 11.82 -22.57 2.83
C ASP A 6 11.01 -22.40 1.53
N CYS A 7 10.08 -21.44 1.48
CA CYS A 7 9.32 -21.14 0.26
C CYS A 7 10.21 -20.72 -0.92
N LEU A 8 11.36 -20.10 -0.64
CA LEU A 8 12.31 -19.64 -1.65
C LEU A 8 13.44 -20.64 -1.93
N GLY A 9 13.53 -21.75 -1.19
CA GLY A 9 14.65 -22.69 -1.27
C GLY A 9 16.00 -22.09 -0.83
N ILE A 10 15.97 -21.18 0.13
CA ILE A 10 17.12 -20.44 0.65
C ILE A 10 17.44 -20.95 2.06
N SER A 11 18.73 -21.11 2.39
CA SER A 11 19.14 -21.43 3.75
C SER A 11 18.90 -20.24 4.70
N SER A 12 18.23 -20.47 5.82
CA SER A 12 18.09 -19.45 6.88
C SER A 12 19.42 -19.08 7.51
N ASP A 13 20.38 -20.01 7.52
CA ASP A 13 21.68 -19.87 8.18
C ASP A 13 22.74 -19.25 7.26
N ALA A 14 22.45 -19.17 5.96
CA ALA A 14 23.29 -18.56 4.94
C ALA A 14 22.43 -17.82 3.91
N PRO A 15 21.82 -16.67 4.28
CA PRO A 15 21.03 -15.89 3.35
C PRO A 15 21.92 -15.38 2.19
N PRO A 16 21.34 -15.12 1.00
CA PRO A 16 22.08 -14.59 -0.13
C PRO A 16 22.69 -13.24 0.24
N ASP A 17 23.83 -12.93 -0.38
CA ASP A 17 24.43 -11.61 -0.25
C ASP A 17 23.40 -10.51 -0.62
N PRO A 18 23.33 -9.38 0.11
CA PRO A 18 22.37 -8.31 -0.17
C PRO A 18 22.37 -7.83 -1.63
N THR A 19 23.52 -7.91 -2.32
CA THR A 19 23.63 -7.58 -3.74
C THR A 19 22.86 -8.55 -4.64
N THR A 20 22.80 -9.83 -4.27
CA THR A 20 22.00 -10.85 -4.98
C THR A 20 20.51 -10.49 -4.91
N PHE A 21 20.06 -10.05 -3.74
CA PHE A 21 18.70 -9.56 -3.53
C PHE A 21 18.45 -8.28 -4.34
N TYR A 22 19.36 -7.32 -4.30
CA TYR A 22 19.26 -6.10 -5.11
C TYR A 22 19.08 -6.39 -6.62
N HIS A 23 19.94 -7.24 -7.19
CA HIS A 23 19.85 -7.61 -8.61
C HIS A 23 18.64 -8.47 -8.97
N SER A 24 17.97 -9.06 -7.98
CA SER A 24 16.74 -9.80 -8.25
C SER A 24 15.56 -8.87 -8.52
N PHE A 25 15.57 -7.64 -8.00
CA PHE A 25 14.51 -6.65 -8.28
C PHE A 25 14.38 -6.31 -9.76
N ASP A 26 15.49 -6.32 -10.50
CA ASP A 26 15.50 -6.12 -11.95
C ASP A 26 15.02 -7.36 -12.74
N ARG A 27 15.03 -8.54 -12.11
CA ARG A 27 14.72 -9.82 -12.77
C ARG A 27 13.26 -10.22 -12.63
N TYR A 28 12.63 -9.93 -11.49
CA TYR A 28 11.29 -10.42 -11.18
C TYR A 28 10.22 -9.34 -11.32
N ALA A 29 9.10 -9.74 -11.92
CA ALA A 29 7.93 -8.87 -12.06
C ALA A 29 7.29 -8.56 -10.70
N MET A 30 6.60 -7.41 -10.60
CA MET A 30 6.02 -6.91 -9.35
C MET A 30 5.07 -7.90 -8.65
N HIS A 31 4.39 -8.77 -9.38
CA HIS A 31 3.49 -9.75 -8.78
C HIS A 31 4.25 -10.81 -7.95
N VAL A 32 5.50 -11.14 -8.30
CA VAL A 32 6.36 -12.06 -7.53
C VAL A 32 6.67 -11.45 -6.17
N TRP A 33 7.10 -10.19 -6.17
CA TRP A 33 7.39 -9.45 -4.94
C TRP A 33 6.18 -9.32 -4.02
N ARG A 34 4.99 -9.05 -4.59
CA ARG A 34 3.74 -9.04 -3.82
C ARG A 34 3.39 -10.40 -3.23
N ALA A 35 3.65 -11.49 -3.96
CA ALA A 35 3.43 -12.84 -3.43
C ALA A 35 4.36 -13.12 -2.23
N LEU A 36 5.63 -12.75 -2.31
CA LEU A 36 6.56 -12.89 -1.19
C LEU A 36 6.19 -12.01 0.01
N LEU A 37 5.76 -10.76 -0.25
CA LEU A 37 5.24 -9.86 0.78
C LEU A 37 4.01 -10.48 1.47
N ARG A 38 3.09 -11.08 0.71
CA ARG A 38 1.90 -11.74 1.26
C ARG A 38 2.27 -12.92 2.15
N VAL A 39 3.19 -13.79 1.73
CA VAL A 39 3.67 -14.90 2.57
C VAL A 39 4.34 -14.39 3.85
N SER A 40 5.03 -13.25 3.77
CA SER A 40 5.63 -12.59 4.94
C SER A 40 4.55 -12.05 5.87
N ALA A 41 3.54 -11.38 5.33
CA ALA A 41 2.44 -10.82 6.11
C ALA A 41 1.55 -11.87 6.77
N GLN A 42 1.40 -13.06 6.16
CA GLN A 42 0.63 -14.17 6.71
C GLN A 42 1.27 -14.84 7.94
N GLN A 43 2.53 -14.51 8.28
CA GLN A 43 3.15 -14.91 9.54
C GLN A 43 2.67 -14.09 10.74
N HIS A 44 1.87 -13.04 10.50
CA HIS A 44 1.28 -12.20 11.53
C HIS A 44 -0.25 -12.36 11.57
N PRO A 45 -0.89 -12.12 12.72
CA PRO A 45 -2.35 -12.04 12.80
C PRO A 45 -2.91 -11.05 11.77
N GLN A 46 -3.99 -11.43 11.10
CA GLN A 46 -4.68 -10.57 10.14
C GLN A 46 -6.06 -10.23 10.70
N SER A 47 -6.23 -8.96 11.11
CA SER A 47 -7.46 -8.48 11.74
C SER A 47 -8.59 -8.30 10.72
N GLY A 48 -8.25 -8.14 9.43
CA GLY A 48 -9.16 -7.74 8.37
C GLY A 48 -9.44 -6.23 8.34
N TYR A 49 -8.96 -5.48 9.34
CA TYR A 49 -9.00 -4.02 9.40
C TYR A 49 -7.65 -3.48 8.92
N VAL A 50 -7.67 -2.65 7.88
CA VAL A 50 -6.45 -2.18 7.24
C VAL A 50 -6.45 -0.68 7.02
N ALA A 51 -5.27 -0.08 7.01
CA ALA A 51 -5.03 1.30 6.63
C ALA A 51 -4.42 1.38 5.22
N LEU A 52 -4.89 2.32 4.41
CA LEU A 52 -4.21 2.78 3.21
C LEU A 52 -3.40 4.03 3.53
N ASP A 53 -2.15 4.02 3.09
CA ASP A 53 -1.31 5.21 3.09
C ASP A 53 -0.46 5.27 1.81
N SER A 54 -0.06 6.47 1.43
CA SER A 54 0.78 6.71 0.26
C SER A 54 1.95 7.58 0.61
N THR A 55 3.14 7.12 0.24
CA THR A 55 4.39 7.87 0.42
C THR A 55 5.17 8.01 -0.89
N PHE A 56 6.12 8.93 -0.91
CA PHE A 56 6.96 9.24 -2.06
C PHE A 56 8.43 8.92 -1.75
N PHE A 57 9.08 8.24 -2.68
CA PHE A 57 10.50 7.95 -2.67
C PHE A 57 11.17 8.62 -3.87
N GLU A 58 12.27 9.33 -3.63
CA GLU A 58 13.09 9.88 -4.71
C GLU A 58 14.05 8.79 -5.22
N ARG A 59 13.94 8.43 -6.51
CA ARG A 59 14.78 7.39 -7.13
C ARG A 59 16.23 7.83 -7.33
N SER A 60 16.50 9.12 -7.24
CA SER A 60 17.86 9.66 -7.40
C SER A 60 18.07 10.87 -6.50
N ASN A 61 18.99 10.74 -5.53
CA ASN A 61 19.61 11.88 -4.82
C ASN A 61 20.61 12.60 -5.75
N ALA A 62 20.18 12.98 -6.94
CA ALA A 62 21.00 13.73 -7.88
C ALA A 62 20.66 15.21 -7.71
N SER A 63 21.69 16.05 -7.54
CA SER A 63 21.47 17.50 -7.47
C SER A 63 20.79 17.99 -8.75
N GLN A 64 19.92 18.99 -8.62
CA GLN A 64 19.22 19.60 -9.76
C GLN A 64 20.20 20.03 -10.86
N TYR A 65 21.38 20.50 -10.48
CA TYR A 65 22.49 20.84 -11.38
C TYR A 65 23.00 19.63 -12.18
N TYR A 66 23.23 18.49 -11.53
CA TYR A 66 23.65 17.26 -12.21
C TYR A 66 22.57 16.73 -13.16
N CYS A 67 21.31 16.76 -12.72
CA CYS A 67 20.14 16.39 -13.52
C CYS A 67 20.03 17.23 -14.80
N GLN A 68 20.12 18.57 -14.70
CA GLN A 68 20.08 19.47 -15.86
C GLN A 68 21.24 19.20 -16.83
N ARG A 69 22.48 19.10 -16.35
CA ARG A 69 23.66 18.88 -17.21
C ARG A 69 23.60 17.55 -17.96
N LYS A 70 23.03 16.51 -17.34
CA LYS A 70 22.92 15.17 -17.93
C LYS A 70 21.59 14.90 -18.62
N GLY A 71 20.68 15.88 -18.68
CA GLY A 71 19.33 15.69 -19.22
C GLY A 71 18.52 14.62 -18.49
N ARG A 72 18.83 14.35 -17.21
CA ARG A 72 18.15 13.34 -16.40
C ARG A 72 17.03 13.97 -15.59
N LYS A 73 15.84 13.37 -15.62
CA LYS A 73 14.71 13.76 -14.78
C LYS A 73 14.74 12.92 -13.50
N VAL A 74 14.60 13.56 -12.33
CA VAL A 74 14.38 12.84 -11.07
C VAL A 74 13.00 12.19 -11.16
N GLU A 75 12.98 10.88 -11.07
CA GLU A 75 11.74 10.11 -11.02
C GLU A 75 11.37 9.88 -9.55
N THR A 76 10.30 10.53 -9.11
CA THR A 76 9.68 10.18 -7.83
C THR A 76 8.84 8.93 -8.03
N VAL A 77 9.08 7.92 -7.21
CA VAL A 77 8.23 6.74 -7.08
C VAL A 77 7.23 7.02 -5.98
N LYS A 78 5.95 6.81 -6.26
CA LYS A 78 4.93 6.80 -5.21
C LYS A 78 4.64 5.35 -4.84
N ALA A 79 4.56 5.06 -3.55
CA ALA A 79 4.20 3.77 -3.01
C ALA A 79 2.96 3.90 -2.14
N THR A 80 1.90 3.19 -2.51
CA THR A 80 0.68 3.04 -1.70
C THR A 80 0.72 1.70 -0.99
N THR A 81 0.65 1.68 0.33
CA THR A 81 0.66 0.46 1.15
C THR A 81 -0.73 0.14 1.69
N LEU A 82 -1.00 -1.15 1.83
CA LEU A 82 -2.12 -1.67 2.61
C LEU A 82 -1.54 -2.31 3.86
N THR A 83 -1.87 -1.78 5.03
CA THR A 83 -1.26 -2.19 6.30
C THR A 83 -2.33 -2.67 7.26
N ASP A 84 -2.18 -3.85 7.84
CA ASP A 84 -3.07 -4.33 8.91
C ASP A 84 -2.93 -3.43 10.15
N THR A 85 -4.06 -3.06 10.78
CA THR A 85 -4.02 -2.10 11.88
C THR A 85 -3.56 -2.69 13.20
N GLU A 86 -3.69 -4.00 13.40
CA GLU A 86 -3.34 -4.68 14.64
C GLU A 86 -1.87 -5.13 14.63
N SER A 87 -1.48 -5.90 13.61
CA SER A 87 -0.12 -6.44 13.46
C SER A 87 0.87 -5.43 12.89
N LEU A 88 0.38 -4.35 12.28
CA LEU A 88 1.17 -3.38 11.49
C LEU A 88 1.90 -4.01 10.30
N ALA A 89 1.52 -5.22 9.89
CA ALA A 89 2.10 -5.89 8.74
C ALA A 89 1.63 -5.22 7.44
N VAL A 90 2.55 -4.95 6.53
CA VAL A 90 2.23 -4.48 5.18
C VAL A 90 1.77 -5.68 4.34
N LEU A 91 0.49 -5.67 3.94
CA LEU A 91 -0.17 -6.78 3.24
C LEU A 91 0.03 -6.71 1.71
N ASP A 92 0.07 -5.50 1.15
CA ASP A 92 0.28 -5.26 -0.28
C ASP A 92 0.86 -3.85 -0.51
N VAL A 93 1.49 -3.65 -1.66
CA VAL A 93 2.05 -2.38 -2.10
C VAL A 93 1.77 -2.12 -3.59
N HIS A 94 1.43 -0.88 -3.91
CA HIS A 94 1.37 -0.37 -5.28
C HIS A 94 2.41 0.71 -5.50
N CYS A 95 3.43 0.41 -6.31
CA CYS A 95 4.43 1.36 -6.73
C CYS A 95 4.10 1.89 -8.13
N CYS A 96 4.15 3.20 -8.31
CA CYS A 96 4.05 3.83 -9.63
C CYS A 96 5.14 4.90 -9.81
N ILE A 97 5.71 4.94 -11.02
CA ILE A 97 6.59 6.04 -11.43
C ILE A 97 5.69 7.19 -11.88
N GLY A 98 5.76 8.32 -11.18
CA GLY A 98 4.90 9.47 -11.41
C GLY A 98 3.84 9.68 -10.32
N ARG A 99 3.15 10.82 -10.38
CA ARG A 99 2.18 11.26 -9.37
C ARG A 99 0.79 10.68 -9.64
N GLU A 100 0.65 9.36 -9.57
CA GLU A 100 -0.70 8.77 -9.58
C GLU A 100 -1.50 9.27 -8.37
N TYR A 101 -2.76 9.62 -8.61
CA TYR A 101 -3.66 10.06 -7.57
C TYR A 101 -4.03 8.89 -6.65
N ASP A 102 -4.12 9.16 -5.35
CA ASP A 102 -4.49 8.17 -4.34
C ASP A 102 -5.86 7.54 -4.60
N THR A 103 -6.79 8.35 -5.14
CA THR A 103 -8.11 7.90 -5.61
C THR A 103 -8.04 6.84 -6.71
N LYS A 104 -6.90 6.66 -7.39
CA LYS A 104 -6.68 5.58 -8.36
C LYS A 104 -5.87 4.43 -7.78
N ALA A 105 -4.84 4.74 -7.00
CA ALA A 105 -3.95 3.74 -6.43
C ALA A 105 -4.63 2.90 -5.33
N GLY A 106 -5.34 3.56 -4.40
CA GLY A 106 -6.01 2.90 -3.27
C GLY A 106 -6.98 1.80 -3.69
N PRO A 107 -8.01 2.09 -4.52
CA PRO A 107 -8.97 1.08 -4.96
C PRO A 107 -8.32 -0.12 -5.65
N ARG A 108 -7.25 0.10 -6.43
CA ARG A 108 -6.50 -1.01 -7.05
C ARG A 108 -5.85 -1.92 -6.01
N VAL A 109 -5.33 -1.37 -4.92
CA VAL A 109 -4.74 -2.14 -3.83
C VAL A 109 -5.83 -2.90 -3.09
N VAL A 110 -6.95 -2.26 -2.77
CA VAL A 110 -8.07 -2.88 -2.06
C VAL A 110 -8.67 -4.04 -2.86
N ARG A 111 -8.96 -3.85 -4.15
CA ARG A 111 -9.50 -4.92 -5.03
C ARG A 111 -8.65 -6.18 -5.05
N ARG A 112 -7.33 -6.05 -5.02
CA ARG A 112 -6.41 -7.21 -5.03
C ARG A 112 -6.47 -8.03 -3.74
N ASN A 113 -6.99 -7.45 -2.66
CA ASN A 113 -6.99 -8.04 -1.33
C ASN A 113 -8.39 -8.20 -0.74
N ALA A 114 -9.44 -7.75 -1.43
CA ALA A 114 -10.81 -7.64 -0.92
C ALA A 114 -11.35 -8.91 -0.23
N GLY A 115 -10.96 -10.10 -0.71
CA GLY A 115 -11.37 -11.37 -0.10
C GLY A 115 -10.88 -11.60 1.34
N TYR A 116 -9.99 -10.76 1.86
CA TYR A 116 -9.41 -10.85 3.21
C TYR A 116 -9.70 -9.61 4.07
N LEU A 117 -10.47 -8.64 3.57
CA LEU A 117 -10.69 -7.36 4.24
C LEU A 117 -12.11 -7.26 4.76
N LEU A 118 -12.23 -6.76 6.00
CA LEU A 118 -13.48 -6.33 6.59
C LEU A 118 -13.66 -4.82 6.43
N ALA A 119 -12.60 -4.04 6.67
CA ALA A 119 -12.65 -2.59 6.54
C ALA A 119 -11.31 -2.00 6.10
N VAL A 120 -11.38 -0.88 5.36
CA VAL A 120 -10.23 -0.10 4.91
C VAL A 120 -10.40 1.33 5.38
N ALA A 121 -9.46 1.84 6.16
CA ALA A 121 -9.39 3.24 6.58
C ALA A 121 -8.32 4.01 5.80
N ALA A 122 -8.60 5.25 5.45
CA ALA A 122 -7.62 6.13 4.81
C ALA A 122 -7.95 7.61 5.01
N ASP A 123 -6.96 8.47 4.80
CA ASP A 123 -7.18 9.91 4.78
C ASP A 123 -8.04 10.34 3.58
N ASN A 124 -8.42 11.61 3.56
CA ASN A 124 -9.27 12.15 2.50
C ASN A 124 -8.60 12.18 1.12
N GLY A 125 -7.28 11.95 1.02
CA GLY A 125 -6.55 11.84 -0.25
C GLY A 125 -7.08 10.71 -1.12
N PHE A 126 -7.62 9.66 -0.51
CA PHE A 126 -8.21 8.50 -1.19
C PHE A 126 -9.71 8.62 -1.48
N GLN A 127 -10.35 9.71 -1.07
CA GLN A 127 -11.80 9.85 -1.18
C GLN A 127 -12.26 9.96 -2.64
N ASP A 128 -13.11 9.02 -3.04
CA ASP A 128 -13.75 8.97 -4.35
C ASP A 128 -15.07 8.19 -4.25
N TRP A 129 -16.15 8.79 -4.73
CA TRP A 129 -17.50 8.23 -4.59
C TRP A 129 -17.68 6.93 -5.37
N TYR A 130 -17.02 6.78 -6.53
CA TYR A 130 -17.13 5.56 -7.33
C TYR A 130 -16.48 4.38 -6.60
N SER A 131 -15.33 4.65 -5.99
CA SER A 131 -14.60 3.69 -5.17
C SER A 131 -15.41 3.25 -3.95
N GLU A 132 -16.16 4.15 -3.30
CA GLU A 132 -17.05 3.78 -2.18
C GLU A 132 -18.12 2.74 -2.58
N TYR A 133 -18.78 2.92 -3.72
CA TYR A 133 -19.76 1.94 -4.23
C TYR A 133 -19.10 0.61 -4.60
N GLU A 134 -17.92 0.66 -5.22
CA GLU A 134 -17.17 -0.53 -5.58
C GLU A 134 -16.77 -1.34 -4.34
N MET A 135 -16.28 -0.70 -3.28
CA MET A 135 -15.91 -1.40 -2.04
C MET A 135 -17.11 -1.95 -1.29
N ALA A 136 -18.24 -1.24 -1.29
CA ALA A 136 -19.48 -1.76 -0.74
C ALA A 136 -19.94 -3.03 -1.48
N ALA A 137 -19.81 -3.09 -2.80
CA ALA A 137 -20.13 -4.29 -3.59
C ALA A 137 -19.20 -5.48 -3.29
N LEU A 138 -18.00 -5.21 -2.77
CA LEU A 138 -17.04 -6.22 -2.33
C LEU A 138 -17.23 -6.62 -0.85
N ASN A 139 -18.25 -6.11 -0.17
CA ASN A 139 -18.49 -6.25 1.27
C ASN A 139 -17.31 -5.75 2.14
N VAL A 140 -16.62 -4.70 1.69
CA VAL A 140 -15.54 -4.05 2.45
C VAL A 140 -16.03 -2.69 2.97
N ASP A 141 -15.99 -2.48 4.28
CA ASP A 141 -16.30 -1.18 4.89
C ASP A 141 -15.22 -0.15 4.51
N TYR A 142 -15.59 0.85 3.69
CA TYR A 142 -14.65 1.85 3.19
C TYR A 142 -14.70 3.13 4.03
N LEU A 143 -13.84 3.19 5.05
CA LEU A 143 -13.78 4.23 6.08
C LEU A 143 -12.85 5.38 5.64
N ILE A 144 -13.21 6.10 4.58
CA ILE A 144 -12.37 7.17 4.03
C ILE A 144 -12.98 8.54 4.31
N GLN A 145 -12.17 9.44 4.89
CA GLN A 145 -12.66 10.77 5.24
C GLN A 145 -13.11 11.57 4.01
N TYR A 146 -14.30 12.15 4.11
CA TYR A 146 -14.84 13.11 3.15
C TYR A 146 -14.06 14.41 3.16
N ARG A 147 -13.75 14.92 1.96
CA ARG A 147 -13.08 16.21 1.75
C ARG A 147 -14.01 17.39 2.03
N GLY A 148 -13.42 18.49 2.50
CA GLY A 148 -14.11 19.76 2.71
C GLY A 148 -14.91 19.83 4.02
N SER A 149 -15.68 20.91 4.18
CA SER A 149 -16.37 21.28 5.42
C SER A 149 -17.90 21.36 5.27
N THR A 150 -18.46 20.80 4.21
CA THR A 150 -19.91 20.79 4.01
C THR A 150 -20.62 20.00 5.12
N PRO A 151 -21.88 20.32 5.46
CA PRO A 151 -22.64 19.54 6.44
C PRO A 151 -22.70 18.04 6.11
N LYS A 152 -22.78 17.70 4.83
CA LYS A 152 -22.71 16.32 4.34
C LYS A 152 -21.37 15.66 4.66
N ALA A 153 -20.25 16.33 4.37
CA ALA A 153 -18.92 15.81 4.68
C ALA A 153 -18.74 15.63 6.20
N ALA A 154 -19.21 16.58 7.01
CA ALA A 154 -19.17 16.48 8.46
C ALA A 154 -19.98 15.29 9.00
N ALA A 155 -21.22 15.11 8.50
CA ALA A 155 -22.07 13.99 8.88
C ALA A 155 -21.46 12.64 8.50
N ASN A 156 -20.96 12.49 7.26
CA ASN A 156 -20.29 11.27 6.81
C ASN A 156 -19.04 10.97 7.64
N ASN A 157 -18.21 11.98 7.92
CA ASN A 157 -17.02 11.82 8.75
C ASN A 157 -17.36 11.42 10.20
N ALA A 158 -18.48 11.88 10.75
CA ALA A 158 -18.95 11.44 12.06
C ALA A 158 -19.34 9.95 12.04
N LEU A 159 -20.04 9.49 10.99
CA LEU A 159 -20.39 8.08 10.79
C LEU A 159 -19.15 7.19 10.62
N ILE A 160 -18.16 7.65 9.84
CA ILE A 160 -16.89 6.95 9.65
C ILE A 160 -16.14 6.78 10.98
N ARG A 161 -16.12 7.83 11.82
CA ARG A 161 -15.53 7.74 13.16
C ARG A 161 -16.28 6.76 14.06
N SER A 162 -17.60 6.76 14.04
CA SER A 162 -18.38 5.79 14.85
C SER A 162 -18.18 4.34 14.41
N LYS A 163 -17.81 4.11 13.15
CA LYS A 163 -17.49 2.78 12.58
C LYS A 163 -16.08 2.28 12.87
N GLY A 164 -15.26 3.04 13.62
CA GLY A 164 -13.94 2.57 14.05
C GLY A 164 -12.74 3.17 13.29
N TYR A 165 -12.91 4.26 12.53
CA TYR A 165 -11.79 4.94 11.86
C TYR A 165 -10.58 5.26 12.77
N THR A 166 -10.85 5.54 14.06
CA THR A 166 -9.81 5.88 15.04
C THR A 166 -9.37 4.71 15.92
N GLN A 167 -9.87 3.49 15.67
CA GLN A 167 -9.46 2.32 16.42
C GLN A 167 -8.11 1.83 15.85
N ARG A 168 -7.12 1.75 16.73
CA ARG A 168 -5.81 1.12 16.50
C ARG A 168 -5.77 -0.14 17.34
#